data_AF-A0A949NWW7-F1
#
_entry.id   AF-A0A949NWW7-F1
#
_cell.length_a   1.000
_cell.length_b   1.000
_cell.length_c   1.000
_cell.angle_alpha   90.00
_cell.angle_beta   90.00
_cell.angle_gamma   90.00
#
_symmetry.space_group_name_H-M   'P 1'
#
loop_
_entity.id
_entity.type
_entity.pdbx_description
1 polymer ?
#
loop_
_entity_poly.entity_id
_entity_poly.type
_entity_poly.pdbx_seq_one_letter_code
_entity_poly.pdbx_strand_id
1 'polypeptide(L)' 'MKKDYNIERREEKNTILTTCGEVIYQRTYFKSKKTGECEYLADKAFGITSHMRKSEVVSIKIF' A
#
# COMPACT_ATOMS: atom_id res chain seq x y z
N MET A 1 4.65 -13.62 -12.38
CA MET A 1 3.96 -12.33 -12.61
C MET A 1 4.67 -11.18 -11.86
N LYS A 2 5.96 -10.92 -12.16
CA LYS A 2 6.82 -9.95 -11.42
C LYS A 2 7.67 -9.04 -12.34
N LYS A 3 7.44 -9.06 -13.67
CA LYS A 3 8.30 -8.40 -14.67
C LYS A 3 7.81 -7.02 -15.14
N ASP A 4 6.55 -6.70 -14.88
CA ASP A 4 5.88 -5.50 -15.41
C ASP A 4 5.95 -4.26 -14.51
N TYR A 5 6.60 -4.33 -13.34
CA TYR A 5 6.70 -3.18 -12.44
C TYR A 5 8.16 -2.74 -12.30
N ASN A 6 8.41 -1.44 -12.45
CA ASN A 6 9.67 -0.80 -12.08
C ASN A 6 9.55 -0.28 -10.64
N ILE A 7 10.64 -0.35 -9.88
CA ILE A 7 10.65 0.11 -8.50
C ILE A 7 11.23 1.52 -8.48
N GLU A 8 10.38 2.51 -8.23
CA GLU A 8 10.77 3.93 -8.22
C GLU A 8 11.33 4.33 -6.86
N ARG A 9 10.69 3.89 -5.77
CA ARG A 9 11.14 4.13 -4.38
C ARG A 9 10.89 2.92 -3.52
N ARG A 10 11.89 2.55 -2.71
CA ARG A 10 11.80 1.47 -1.72
C ARG A 10 11.76 2.04 -0.31
N GLU A 11 11.19 1.25 0.60
CA GLU A 11 11.27 1.48 2.05
C GLU A 11 10.68 2.79 2.55
N GLU A 12 9.67 3.32 1.86
CA GLU A 12 8.95 4.47 2.37
C GLU A 12 8.12 4.02 3.59
N LYS A 13 8.38 4.61 4.75
CA LYS A 13 7.62 4.31 5.97
C LYS A 13 6.27 4.99 5.90
N ASN A 14 5.21 4.21 6.07
CA ASN A 14 3.87 4.72 6.27
C ASN A 14 3.32 4.22 7.61
N THR A 15 2.60 5.10 8.29
CA THR A 15 1.95 4.80 9.56
C THR A 15 0.47 5.03 9.41
N ILE A 16 -0.33 4.03 9.72
CA ILE A 16 -1.79 4.11 9.64
C ILE A 16 -2.38 3.78 11.00
N LEU A 17 -3.27 4.65 11.46
CA LEU A 17 -4.06 4.38 12.65
C LEU A 17 -5.25 3.49 12.27
N THR A 18 -5.30 2.32 12.90
CA THR A 18 -6.40 1.35 12.80
C THR A 18 -7.07 1.21 14.16
N THR A 19 -8.26 0.61 14.21
CA THR A 19 -8.98 0.33 15.46
C THR A 19 -8.18 -0.54 16.43
N CYS A 20 -7.25 -1.35 15.90
CA CYS A 20 -6.37 -2.22 16.69
C CYS A 20 -5.05 -1.52 17.13
N GLY A 21 -4.86 -0.25 16.77
CA GLY A 21 -3.64 0.52 17.06
C GLY A 21 -2.94 1.05 15.81
N GLU A 22 -1.73 1.58 16.01
CA GLU A 22 -0.89 2.11 14.93
C GLU A 22 -0.15 0.98 14.21
N VAL A 23 -0.30 0.92 12.89
CA VAL A 23 0.42 -0.01 12.02
C VAL A 23 1.48 0.78 11.27
N ILE A 24 2.75 0.46 11.53
CA ILE A 24 3.91 1.02 10.82
C ILE A 24 4.38 -0.05 9.83
N TYR A 25 4.41 0.29 8.55
CA TYR A 25 4.87 -0.61 7.51
C TYR A 25 5.72 0.12 6.47
N GLN A 26 6.59 -0.64 5.80
CA GLN A 26 7.37 -0.14 4.69
C GLN A 26 6.63 -0.43 3.39
N ARG A 27 6.33 0.62 2.63
CA ARG A 27 5.73 0.52 1.30
C ARG A 27 6.77 0.81 0.23
N THR A 28 6.61 0.15 -0.91
CA THR A 28 7.43 0.35 -2.10
C THR A 28 6.54 0.95 -3.18
N TYR A 29 7.02 2.02 -3.80
CA TYR A 29 6.33 2.68 -4.90
C TYR A 29 6.70 1.99 -6.20
N PHE A 30 5.71 1.37 -6.83
CA PHE A 30 5.89 0.61 -8.06
C PHE A 30 5.30 1.39 -9.24
N LYS A 31 6.06 1.49 -10.32
CA LYS A 31 5.59 2.02 -11.59
C LYS A 31 5.27 0.88 -12.54
N SER A 32 4.01 0.76 -12.94
CA SER A 32 3.58 -0.15 -13.98
C SER A 32 4.27 0.22 -15.29
N LYS A 33 4.99 -0.72 -15.90
CA LYS A 33 5.58 -0.56 -17.24
C LYS A 33 4.53 -0.62 -18.34
N LYS A 34 3.35 -1.18 -18.05
CA LYS A 34 2.24 -1.34 -19.00
C LYS A 34 1.41 -0.07 -19.15
N THR A 35 1.05 0.55 -18.04
CA THR A 35 0.20 1.76 -18.02
C THR A 35 0.98 3.03 -17.75
N GLY A 36 2.22 2.93 -17.26
CA GLY A 36 3.01 4.07 -16.81
C GLY A 36 2.58 4.61 -15.45
N GLU A 37 1.51 4.08 -14.87
CA GLU A 37 0.96 4.52 -13.59
C GLU A 37 1.82 4.04 -12.43
N CYS A 38 1.92 4.88 -11.42
CA CYS A 38 2.64 4.56 -10.20
C CYS A 38 1.64 4.28 -9.07
N GLU A 39 1.77 3.12 -8.45
CA GLU A 39 0.89 2.66 -7.39
C GLU A 39 1.69 1.96 -6.27
N TYR A 40 1.24 2.13 -5.04
CA TYR A 40 1.74 1.35 -3.92
C TYR A 40 0.99 0.01 -3.91
N LEU A 41 1.67 -1.07 -4.29
CA LEU A 41 1.05 -2.41 -4.34
C LEU A 41 0.56 -2.87 -2.95
N ALA A 42 1.27 -2.48 -1.88
CA ALA A 42 0.83 -2.72 -0.52
C ALA A 42 -0.49 -1.98 -0.24
N ASP A 43 -0.55 -0.68 -0.53
CA ASP A 43 -1.75 0.13 -0.30
C ASP A 43 -2.93 -0.43 -1.11
N LYS A 44 -2.72 -0.85 -2.36
CA LYS A 44 -3.74 -1.53 -3.18
C LYS A 44 -4.23 -2.85 -2.59
N ALA A 45 -3.32 -3.67 -2.05
CA ALA A 45 -3.69 -4.95 -1.42
C ALA A 45 -4.53 -4.75 -0.14
N PHE A 46 -4.28 -3.66 0.58
CA PHE A 46 -5.01 -3.30 1.80
C PHE A 46 -6.18 -2.34 1.56
N GLY A 47 -6.44 -1.91 0.33
CA GLY A 47 -7.48 -0.92 0.00
C GLY A 47 -7.22 0.48 0.57
N ILE A 48 -5.96 0.79 0.91
CA ILE A 48 -5.52 2.08 1.44
C ILE A 48 -5.37 3.05 0.27
N THR A 49 -5.96 4.23 0.38
CA THR A 49 -5.76 5.30 -0.61
C THR A 49 -4.64 6.25 -0.17
N SER A 50 -4.00 6.94 -1.13
CA SER A 50 -2.81 7.79 -0.89
C SER A 50 -2.99 8.90 0.16
N HIS A 51 -4.23 9.24 0.52
CA HIS A 51 -4.58 10.28 1.50
C HIS A 51 -5.28 9.74 2.75
N MET A 52 -5.32 8.42 2.92
CA MET A 52 -6.01 7.79 4.04
C MET A 52 -5.17 7.89 5.32
N ARG A 53 -5.52 8.83 6.19
CA ARG A 53 -4.90 9.00 7.53
C ARG A 53 -5.53 8.09 8.60
N LYS A 54 -6.74 7.60 8.35
CA LYS A 54 -7.48 6.66 9.20
C LYS A 54 -7.96 5.52 8.33
N SER A 55 -7.57 4.28 8.64
CA SER A 55 -8.10 3.12 7.92
C SER A 55 -9.57 2.97 8.27
N GLU A 56 -10.46 3.08 7.28
CA GLU A 56 -11.90 2.98 7.55
C GLU A 56 -12.32 1.51 7.68
N VAL A 57 -11.73 0.58 6.95
CA VAL A 57 -12.14 -0.82 7.00
C VAL A 57 -10.99 -1.71 6.50
N VAL A 58 -10.17 -2.22 7.40
CA VAL A 58 -9.50 -3.49 7.15
C VAL A 58 -10.44 -4.57 7.70
N SER A 59 -11.37 -4.99 6.85
CA SER A 59 -12.15 -6.20 7.05
C SER A 59 -11.22 -7.40 6.91
N ILE A 60 -10.39 -7.65 7.92
CA ILE A 60 -9.79 -8.97 8.10
C ILE A 60 -10.96 -9.87 8.51
N LYS A 61 -11.55 -10.54 7.52
CA LYS A 61 -12.30 -11.77 7.77
C LYS A 61 -11.27 -12.79 8.29
N ILE A 62 -11.13 -12.82 9.61
CA ILE A 62 -10.56 -13.98 10.30
C ILE A 62 -11.68 -15.02 10.23
N PHE A 63 -11.50 -16.03 9.37
CA PHE A 63 -12.33 -17.23 9.34
C PHE A 63 -11.99 -18.13 10.53
#